data_AF-A0A382V7Y7-F1
#
_entry.id   AF-A0A382V7Y7-F1
#
_cell.length_a   1.000
_cell.length_b   1.000
_cell.length_c   1.000
_cell.angle_alpha   90.00
_cell.angle_beta   90.00
_cell.angle_gamma   90.00
#
_symmetry.space_group_name_H-M   'P 1'
#
loop_
_entity.id
_entity.type
_entity.pdbx_description
1 polymer ?
#
loop_
_entity_poly.entity_id
_entity_poly.type
_entity_poly.pdbx_seq_one_letter_code
_entity_poly.pdbx_strand_id
1 'polypeptide(L)'
;MINIFIGYDSKEKVAFNVLAYSILKHSTRPVSITPIYLKNIKDNFTRERSNIESTEFSFSRFIVPHLMNYKGWALFMDCDQLMLTDIAELWRLRD
;
A
#
# COMPACT_ATOMS: atom_id res chain seq x y z
N MET A 1 -14.16 5.46 -4.79
CA MET A 1 -13.26 4.34 -4.48
C MET A 1 -12.05 4.91 -3.76
N ILE A 2 -11.60 4.28 -2.68
CA ILE A 2 -10.42 4.71 -1.90
C ILE A 2 -9.22 3.91 -2.41
N ASN A 3 -8.19 4.59 -2.91
CA ASN A 3 -6.99 3.92 -3.45
C ASN A 3 -5.99 3.70 -2.31
N ILE A 4 -5.73 2.44 -2.00
CA ILE A 4 -4.85 2.01 -0.92
C ILE A 4 -3.71 1.19 -1.53
N PHE A 5 -2.49 1.59 -1.22
CA PHE A 5 -1.27 0.90 -1.61
C PHE A 5 -0.65 0.30 -0.37
N ILE A 6 -0.48 -1.01 -0.36
CA ILE A 6 0.13 -1.71 0.78
C ILE A 6 1.52 -2.16 0.35
N GLY A 7 2.54 -1.87 1.16
CA GLY A 7 3.87 -2.43 0.99
C GLY A 7 3.80 -3.96 0.91
N TYR A 8 4.53 -4.59 -0.01
CA TYR A 8 4.60 -6.05 -0.06
C TYR A 8 6.03 -6.49 0.20
N ASP A 9 6.25 -7.25 1.27
CA ASP A 9 7.50 -7.95 1.53
C ASP A 9 7.27 -9.47 1.43
N SER A 10 8.09 -10.14 0.63
CA SER A 10 8.06 -11.58 0.46
C SER A 10 8.25 -12.36 1.77
N LYS A 11 8.82 -11.75 2.81
CA LYS A 11 8.94 -12.31 4.18
C LYS A 11 7.69 -12.11 5.03
N GLU A 12 6.79 -11.21 4.64
CA GLU A 12 5.64 -10.76 5.44
C GLU A 12 4.29 -10.97 4.73
N LYS A 13 4.18 -12.03 3.92
CA LYS A 13 2.99 -12.32 3.11
C LYS A 13 1.70 -12.42 3.93
N VAL A 14 1.79 -12.98 5.14
CA VAL A 14 0.63 -13.13 6.03
C VAL A 14 0.18 -11.76 6.53
N ALA A 15 1.12 -10.90 6.93
CA ALA A 15 0.82 -9.56 7.41
C ALA A 15 0.07 -8.74 6.34
N PHE A 16 0.56 -8.74 5.10
CA PHE A 16 -0.13 -8.12 3.96
C PHE A 16 -1.59 -8.60 3.82
N ASN A 17 -1.81 -9.91 3.85
CA ASN A 17 -3.16 -10.47 3.69
C ASN A 17 -4.07 -10.13 4.89
N VAL A 18 -3.52 -10.14 6.10
CA VAL A 18 -4.25 -9.74 7.31
C VAL A 18 -4.65 -8.27 7.24
N LEU A 19 -3.74 -7.37 6.86
CA LEU A 19 -4.05 -5.95 6.68
C LEU A 19 -5.12 -5.76 5.60
N ALA A 20 -4.92 -6.33 4.40
CA ALA A 20 -5.86 -6.21 3.29
C ALA A 20 -7.26 -6.71 3.67
N TYR A 21 -7.33 -7.87 4.35
CA TYR A 21 -8.59 -8.41 4.85
C TYR A 21 -9.21 -7.52 5.94
N SER A 22 -8.41 -7.00 6.88
CA SER A 22 -8.91 -6.13 7.95
C SER A 22 -9.48 -4.82 7.40
N ILE A 23 -8.86 -4.24 6.37
CA ILE A 23 -9.40 -3.08 5.64
C ILE A 23 -10.74 -3.43 5.01
N LEU A 24 -10.79 -4.53 4.24
CA LEU A 24 -12.02 -4.97 3.57
C LEU A 24 -13.16 -5.22 4.58
N LYS A 25 -12.84 -5.84 5.72
CA LYS A 25 -13.81 -6.18 6.78
C LYS A 25 -14.45 -4.95 7.42
N HIS A 26 -13.71 -3.86 7.60
CA HIS A 26 -14.19 -2.67 8.34
C HIS A 26 -14.57 -1.50 7.43
N SER A 27 -14.25 -1.54 6.14
CA SER A 27 -14.53 -0.43 5.23
C SER A 27 -16.01 -0.33 4.88
N THR A 28 -16.57 0.87 5.01
CA THR A 28 -17.95 1.18 4.57
C THR A 28 -18.03 1.66 3.12
N ARG A 29 -16.88 1.83 2.44
CA ARG A 29 -16.80 2.35 1.06
C ARG A 29 -15.98 1.40 0.19
N PRO A 30 -16.19 1.40 -1.14
CA PRO A 30 -15.34 0.62 -2.04
C PRO A 30 -13.87 1.05 -1.94
N VAL A 31 -13.00 0.09 -1.68
CA VAL A 31 -11.54 0.22 -1.65
C VAL A 31 -10.91 -0.44 -2.87
N SER A 32 -9.79 0.10 -3.34
CA SER A 32 -8.86 -0.59 -4.23
C SER A 32 -7.58 -0.83 -3.46
N ILE A 33 -7.17 -2.10 -3.32
CA ILE A 33 -5.96 -2.48 -2.59
C ILE A 33 -4.92 -2.95 -3.60
N THR A 34 -3.85 -2.18 -3.76
CA THR A 34 -2.76 -2.45 -4.70
C THR A 34 -1.48 -2.81 -3.94
N PRO A 35 -0.96 -4.04 -4.05
CA PRO A 35 0.34 -4.38 -3.47
C PRO A 35 1.48 -3.65 -4.19
N ILE A 36 2.36 -3.02 -3.44
CA ILE A 36 3.66 -2.55 -3.94
C ILE A 36 4.63 -3.74 -3.94
N TYR A 37 4.43 -4.64 -4.90
CA TYR A 37 5.25 -5.84 -5.09
C TYR A 37 6.26 -5.63 -6.21
N LEU A 38 7.55 -5.66 -5.87
CA LEU A 38 8.66 -5.33 -6.77
C LEU A 38 8.57 -6.01 -8.15
N LYS A 39 8.18 -7.29 -8.20
CA LYS A 39 8.10 -8.03 -9.48
C LYS A 39 7.03 -7.48 -10.43
N ASN A 40 5.97 -6.87 -9.89
CA ASN A 40 4.86 -6.33 -10.68
C ASN A 40 5.12 -4.89 -11.15
N ILE A 41 6.08 -4.20 -10.54
CA ILE A 41 6.39 -2.79 -10.84
C ILE A 41 7.75 -2.59 -11.49
N LYS A 42 8.48 -3.67 -11.80
CA LYS A 42 9.85 -3.65 -12.36
C LYS A 42 10.02 -2.77 -13.60
N ASP A 43 8.97 -2.62 -14.41
CA ASP A 43 9.01 -1.81 -15.64
C ASP A 43 9.01 -0.30 -15.33
N ASN A 44 8.60 0.08 -14.12
CA ASN A 44 8.50 1.47 -13.66
C ASN A 44 9.40 1.77 -12.46
N PHE A 45 9.91 0.74 -11.77
CA PHE A 45 10.81 0.84 -10.62
C PHE A 45 12.01 -0.08 -10.81
N THR A 46 13.12 0.50 -11.28
CA THR A 46 14.35 -0.22 -11.66
C THR A 46 15.49 -0.08 -10.65
N ARG A 47 15.21 0.55 -9.50
CA ARG A 47 16.23 0.79 -8.46
C ARG A 47 16.70 -0.54 -7.87
N GLU A 48 18.02 -0.75 -7.84
CA GLU A 48 18.62 -1.90 -7.18
C GLU A 48 18.38 -1.89 -5.67
N ARG A 49 18.17 -3.07 -5.09
CA ARG A 49 18.01 -3.22 -3.65
C ARG A 49 19.36 -3.00 -2.96
N SER A 50 19.35 -2.16 -1.95
CA SER A 50 20.49 -1.78 -1.12
C SER A 50 20.41 -2.40 0.27
N ASN A 51 21.55 -2.51 0.96
CA ASN A 51 21.62 -3.10 2.30
C ASN A 51 20.98 -2.24 3.41
N ILE A 52 20.58 -1.01 3.10
CA ILE A 52 19.92 -0.09 4.05
C ILE A 52 18.39 -0.22 4.03
N GLU A 53 17.84 -1.07 3.16
CA GLU A 53 16.39 -1.32 3.08
C GLU A 53 15.97 -2.40 4.07
N SER A 54 15.19 -2.02 5.08
CA SER A 54 14.62 -2.96 6.04
C SER A 54 13.56 -3.87 5.40
N THR A 55 12.80 -3.34 4.43
CA THR A 55 11.72 -4.06 3.73
C THR A 55 11.80 -3.87 2.22
N GLU A 56 11.18 -4.77 1.45
CA GLU A 56 11.07 -4.66 -0.02
C GLU A 56 10.32 -3.41 -0.50
N PHE A 57 9.53 -2.78 0.38
CA PHE A 57 8.76 -1.58 0.10
C PHE A 57 9.35 -0.28 0.65
N SER A 58 10.49 -0.35 1.35
CA SER A 58 11.14 0.82 1.99
C SER A 58 11.35 1.99 1.01
N PHE A 59 11.78 1.69 -0.22
CA PHE A 59 11.89 2.69 -1.27
C PHE A 59 10.88 2.54 -2.40
N SER A 60 10.39 1.33 -2.69
CA SER A 60 9.39 1.17 -3.75
C SER A 60 8.05 1.82 -3.41
N ARG A 61 7.76 2.13 -2.13
CA ARG A 61 6.61 2.97 -1.74
C ARG A 61 6.55 4.33 -2.47
N PHE A 62 7.68 4.88 -2.91
CA PHE A 62 7.72 6.15 -3.63
C PHE A 62 7.21 6.06 -5.08
N ILE A 63 6.86 4.86 -5.58
CA ILE A 63 6.20 4.71 -6.89
C ILE A 63 4.71 5.11 -6.85
N VAL A 64 4.10 5.23 -5.67
CA VAL A 64 2.66 5.47 -5.53
C VAL A 64 2.16 6.68 -6.35
N PRO A 65 2.83 7.85 -6.37
CA PRO A 65 2.41 8.96 -7.23
C PRO A 65 2.38 8.62 -8.72
N HIS A 66 3.37 7.85 -9.21
CA HIS A 66 3.42 7.39 -10.60
C HIS A 66 2.24 6.47 -10.93
N LEU A 67 1.94 5.49 -10.06
CA LEU A 67 0.79 4.59 -10.23
C LEU A 67 -0.56 5.33 -10.20
N MET A 68 -0.62 6.48 -9.54
CA MET A 68 -1.78 7.37 -9.47
C MET A 68 -1.85 8.38 -10.61
N ASN A 69 -0.95 8.32 -11.61
CA ASN A 69 -0.80 9.34 -12.65
C ASN A 69 -0.66 10.75 -12.08
N TYR A 70 -0.05 10.87 -10.90
CA TYR A 70 0.13 12.12 -10.16
C TYR A 70 -1.17 12.90 -9.91
N LYS A 71 -2.31 12.18 -9.77
CA LYS A 71 -3.64 12.79 -9.58
C LYS A 71 -4.34 12.25 -8.34
N GLY A 72 -5.05 13.17 -7.68
CA GLY A 72 -5.93 12.84 -6.56
C GLY A 72 -5.17 12.30 -5.35
N TRP A 73 -5.89 11.54 -4.53
CA TRP A 73 -5.40 11.05 -3.24
C TRP A 73 -5.12 9.55 -3.28
N ALA A 74 -4.15 9.13 -2.49
CA ALA A 74 -3.80 7.74 -2.23
C ALA A 74 -3.36 7.57 -0.77
N LEU A 75 -3.62 6.40 -0.21
CA LEU A 75 -3.10 5.98 1.09
C LEU A 75 -2.01 4.95 0.86
N PHE A 76 -0.84 5.14 1.44
CA PHE A 76 0.19 4.12 1.54
C PHE A 76 0.20 3.56 2.98
N MET A 77 0.33 2.25 3.12
CA MET A 77 0.41 1.56 4.41
C MET A 77 1.49 0.47 4.38
N ASP A 78 2.24 0.33 5.47
CA ASP A 78 3.14 -0.80 5.67
C ASP A 78 2.32 -2.09 5.92
N CYS A 79 2.84 -3.26 5.53
CA CYS A 79 2.05 -4.50 5.57
C CYS A 79 1.77 -5.05 6.97
N ASP A 80 2.53 -4.64 7.98
CA ASP A 80 2.48 -5.13 9.36
C ASP A 80 1.48 -4.36 10.24
N GLN A 81 0.52 -3.69 9.63
CA GLN A 81 -0.56 -2.98 10.33
C GLN A 81 -1.85 -3.80 10.41
N LEU A 82 -2.77 -3.38 11.30
CA LEU A 82 -4.12 -3.92 11.41
C LEU A 82 -5.15 -2.79 11.40
N MET A 83 -6.13 -2.86 10.51
CA MET A 83 -7.23 -1.89 10.45
C MET A 83 -8.37 -2.33 11.36
N LEU A 84 -8.63 -1.54 12.40
CA LEU A 84 -9.68 -1.79 13.40
C LEU A 84 -10.89 -0.85 13.26
N THR A 85 -10.79 0.20 12.44
CA THR A 85 -11.84 1.20 12.23
C THR A 85 -12.12 1.38 10.73
N ASP A 86 -13.15 2.15 10.41
CA ASP A 86 -13.50 2.41 9.01
C ASP A 86 -12.50 3.36 8.35
N ILE A 87 -11.80 2.88 7.33
CA ILE A 87 -10.83 3.66 6.53
C ILE A 87 -11.47 4.92 5.90
N ALA A 88 -12.79 4.96 5.74
CA ALA A 88 -13.48 6.15 5.25
C ALA A 88 -13.41 7.33 6.23
N GLU A 89 -13.22 7.07 7.53
CA GLU A 89 -12.97 8.12 8.54
C GLU A 89 -11.67 8.83 8.26
N LEU A 90 -10.57 8.09 8.06
CA LEU A 90 -9.28 8.65 7.66
C LEU A 90 -9.38 9.38 6.31
N TRP A 91 -10.07 8.79 5.34
CA TRP A 91 -10.21 9.36 4.00
C TRP A 91 -10.97 10.70 3.95
N ARG A 92 -11.80 10.99 4.96
CA ARG A 92 -12.52 12.27 5.08
C ARG A 92 -11.62 13.42 5.54
N LEU A 93 -10.43 13.12 6.08
CA LEU A 93 -9.50 14.13 6.61
C LEU A 93 -8.58 14.74 5.53
N ARG A 94 -8.67 14.26 4.29
CA ARG A 94 -7.92 14.83 3.15
C ARG A 94 -8.46 16.21 2.75
N ASP A 95 -7.61 17.06 2.17
CA ASP A 95 -8.05 18.36 1.60
C ASP A 95 -8.82 18.24 0.27
#